data_AF-A0A7Y0GZU0-F1
#
_entry.id   AF-A0A7Y0GZU0-F1
#
_cell.length_a   1.000
_cell.length_b   1.000
_cell.length_c   1.000
_cell.angle_alpha   90.00
_cell.angle_beta   90.00
_cell.angle_gamma   90.00
#
_symmetry.space_group_name_H-M   'P 1'
#
loop_
_entity.id
_entity.type
_entity.pdbx_description
1 polymer ?
#
loop_
_entity_poly.entity_id
_entity_poly.type
_entity_poly.pdbx_seq_one_letter_code
_entity_poly.pdbx_strand_id
1 'polypeptide(L)'
;MKNSSRDDDITLPNRFEDDLHKSEGKPFTFDHGDMRTLHFDGRFIQSAMRISAPDDLLLSYTQTMMAFLLFNPEPQHILMIGLGGGSLAKYCYRKLPASRITVLELDSDVINLRGKFGIPDNDTRFQIVHADAADYLAGMDHKVDIILHDGFTADGLAPSLSTETFYRLCNTVLNRDGVLVSNLWGDADDLAPVMKRLYSVFDSRMWWSGASGSFNRIVYTAKSNDDTLCQLSLSKRAVQLDLHHNFSFCDLIDRLQTACGKSRAEFEAIAGNDMHTAFMQAAPQDA
;
A
#
# COMPACT_ATOMS: atom_id res chain seq x y z
N MET A 1 -47.83 -29.95 -16.76
CA MET A 1 -46.59 -30.32 -16.05
C MET A 1 -45.73 -29.08 -15.97
N LYS A 2 -45.64 -28.47 -14.78
CA LYS A 2 -44.87 -27.23 -14.56
C LYS A 2 -43.39 -27.60 -14.43
N ASN A 3 -42.58 -27.12 -15.35
CA ASN A 3 -41.13 -26.97 -15.15
C ASN A 3 -40.94 -25.84 -14.15
N SER A 4 -40.47 -26.16 -12.94
CA SER A 4 -40.01 -25.19 -11.95
C SER A 4 -38.51 -25.37 -11.82
N SER A 5 -37.79 -24.31 -12.15
CA SER A 5 -36.34 -24.11 -12.09
C SER A 5 -35.74 -24.53 -10.74
N ARG A 6 -34.57 -25.18 -10.81
CA ARG A 6 -33.71 -25.57 -9.67
C ARG A 6 -32.58 -24.54 -9.49
N ASP A 7 -32.91 -23.26 -9.34
CA ASP A 7 -31.89 -22.20 -9.22
C ASP A 7 -31.88 -21.49 -7.86
N ASP A 8 -32.68 -21.96 -6.90
CA ASP A 8 -32.75 -21.38 -5.56
C ASP A 8 -32.15 -22.37 -4.54
N ASP A 9 -30.84 -22.29 -4.27
CA ASP A 9 -30.22 -22.38 -2.92
C ASP A 9 -28.67 -22.46 -2.97
N ILE A 10 -27.99 -21.54 -3.66
CA ILE A 10 -26.52 -21.43 -3.55
C ILE A 10 -26.20 -20.47 -2.39
N THR A 11 -25.73 -21.03 -1.27
CA THR A 11 -25.26 -20.25 -0.12
C THR A 11 -23.99 -19.47 -0.46
N LEU A 12 -23.71 -18.38 0.26
CA LEU A 12 -22.52 -17.54 0.04
C LEU A 12 -21.19 -18.31 0.07
N PRO A 13 -20.97 -19.27 1.01
CA PRO A 13 -19.78 -20.13 0.98
C PRO A 13 -19.66 -20.92 -0.33
N ASN A 14 -20.76 -21.53 -0.78
CA ASN A 14 -20.77 -22.32 -2.02
C ASN A 14 -20.40 -21.47 -3.25
N ARG A 15 -20.89 -20.22 -3.31
CA ARG A 15 -20.57 -19.32 -4.43
C ARG A 15 -19.10 -18.91 -4.45
N PHE A 16 -18.49 -18.69 -3.28
CA PHE A 16 -17.06 -18.38 -3.22
C PHE A 16 -16.20 -19.57 -3.67
N GLU A 17 -16.51 -20.77 -3.19
CA GLU A 17 -15.81 -22.00 -3.59
C GLU A 17 -15.96 -22.25 -5.10
N ASP A 18 -17.14 -22.00 -5.66
CA ASP A 18 -17.36 -22.10 -7.11
C ASP A 18 -16.51 -21.10 -7.90
N ASP A 19 -16.44 -19.84 -7.47
CA ASP A 19 -15.63 -18.81 -8.15
C ASP A 19 -14.13 -19.10 -8.01
N LEU A 20 -13.68 -19.60 -6.85
CA LEU A 20 -12.31 -20.06 -6.62
C LEU A 20 -11.95 -21.25 -7.51
N HIS A 21 -12.85 -22.22 -7.64
CA HIS A 21 -12.61 -23.38 -8.51
C HIS A 21 -12.54 -22.97 -9.98
N LYS A 22 -13.45 -22.10 -10.43
CA LYS A 22 -13.49 -21.57 -11.80
C LYS A 22 -12.31 -20.65 -12.14
N SER A 23 -11.63 -20.09 -11.13
CA SER A 23 -10.48 -19.23 -11.39
C SER A 23 -9.28 -20.01 -11.92
N GLU A 24 -9.22 -21.33 -11.70
CA GLU A 24 -8.09 -22.19 -12.09
C GLU A 24 -6.73 -21.65 -11.59
N GLY A 25 -6.74 -21.03 -10.40
CA GLY A 25 -5.55 -20.44 -9.79
C GLY A 25 -5.23 -19.01 -10.26
N LYS A 26 -6.07 -18.42 -11.11
CA LYS A 26 -5.94 -17.02 -11.53
C LYS A 26 -6.59 -16.07 -10.53
N PRO A 27 -6.16 -14.79 -10.51
CA PRO A 27 -6.85 -13.74 -9.78
C PRO A 27 -8.34 -13.65 -10.15
N PHE A 28 -9.21 -13.56 -9.15
CA PHE A 28 -10.65 -13.43 -9.36
C PHE A 28 -11.28 -12.42 -8.40
N THR A 29 -12.50 -12.02 -8.76
CA THR A 29 -13.29 -11.05 -7.99
C THR A 29 -14.45 -11.75 -7.31
N PHE A 30 -14.71 -11.41 -6.06
CA PHE A 30 -15.90 -11.86 -5.33
C PHE A 30 -16.65 -10.68 -4.72
N ASP A 31 -17.97 -10.64 -4.94
CA ASP A 31 -18.84 -9.56 -4.46
C ASP A 31 -19.71 -10.04 -3.30
N HIS A 32 -19.67 -9.38 -2.15
CA HIS A 32 -20.58 -9.66 -1.05
C HIS A 32 -21.15 -8.36 -0.47
N GLY A 33 -22.47 -8.19 -0.58
CA GLY A 33 -23.12 -6.93 -0.25
C GLY A 33 -22.59 -5.80 -1.13
N ASP A 34 -22.14 -4.71 -0.51
CA ASP A 34 -21.54 -3.56 -1.19
C ASP A 34 -20.01 -3.70 -1.38
N MET A 35 -19.41 -4.86 -1.10
CA MET A 35 -17.97 -5.04 -1.18
C MET A 35 -17.59 -5.91 -2.38
N ARG A 36 -16.64 -5.42 -3.21
CA ARG A 36 -15.94 -6.21 -4.22
C ARG A 36 -14.52 -6.49 -3.74
N THR A 37 -14.11 -7.75 -3.76
CA THR A 37 -12.81 -8.22 -3.26
C THR A 37 -12.00 -8.89 -4.36
N LEU A 38 -10.67 -8.72 -4.33
CA LEU A 38 -9.70 -9.44 -5.16
C LEU A 38 -9.12 -10.60 -4.35
N HIS A 39 -9.03 -11.76 -4.97
CA HIS A 39 -8.47 -12.98 -4.38
C HIS A 39 -7.51 -13.65 -5.35
N PHE A 40 -6.40 -14.17 -4.81
CA PHE A 40 -5.50 -15.09 -5.54
C PHE A 40 -5.71 -16.53 -5.12
N ASP A 41 -6.19 -16.74 -3.90
CA ASP A 41 -6.53 -18.03 -3.31
C ASP A 41 -7.73 -17.87 -2.36
N GLY A 42 -8.08 -18.93 -1.63
CA GLY A 42 -9.15 -18.90 -0.63
C GLY A 42 -8.73 -18.40 0.76
N ARG A 43 -7.50 -17.92 0.95
CA ARG A 43 -6.93 -17.60 2.28
C ARG A 43 -7.01 -16.11 2.59
N PHE A 44 -6.68 -15.26 1.63
CA PHE A 44 -6.50 -13.82 1.87
C PHE A 44 -7.20 -12.94 0.85
N ILE A 45 -7.91 -11.93 1.36
CA ILE A 45 -8.37 -10.79 0.54
C ILE A 45 -7.13 -9.97 0.18
N GLN A 46 -6.82 -9.92 -1.12
CA GLN A 46 -5.68 -9.17 -1.66
C GLN A 46 -6.01 -7.68 -1.81
N SER A 47 -7.26 -7.37 -2.12
CA SER A 47 -7.74 -5.99 -2.21
C SER A 47 -9.26 -5.93 -2.05
N ALA A 48 -9.78 -4.76 -1.69
CA ALA A 48 -11.22 -4.55 -1.54
C ALA A 48 -11.60 -3.11 -1.89
N MET A 49 -12.82 -2.95 -2.40
CA MET A 49 -13.48 -1.66 -2.57
C MET A 49 -14.97 -1.74 -2.23
N ARG A 50 -15.58 -0.60 -1.93
CA ARG A 50 -17.04 -0.49 -1.96
C ARG A 50 -17.50 -0.35 -3.40
N ILE A 51 -18.56 -1.04 -3.78
CA ILE A 51 -19.17 -0.94 -5.12
C ILE A 51 -19.85 0.43 -5.25
N SER A 52 -20.51 0.91 -4.19
CA SER A 52 -21.16 2.22 -4.13
C SER A 52 -20.19 3.41 -4.13
N ALA A 53 -18.95 3.21 -3.67
CA ALA A 53 -17.91 4.22 -3.57
C ALA A 53 -16.55 3.63 -3.99
N PRO A 54 -16.35 3.34 -5.29
CA PRO A 54 -15.19 2.59 -5.77
C PRO A 54 -13.87 3.36 -5.65
N ASP A 55 -13.94 4.67 -5.53
CA ASP A 55 -12.76 5.54 -5.37
C ASP A 55 -12.36 5.73 -3.90
N ASP A 56 -13.15 5.25 -2.92
CA ASP A 56 -12.79 5.35 -1.51
C ASP A 56 -11.78 4.28 -1.09
N LEU A 57 -10.89 4.65 -0.17
CA LEU A 57 -9.94 3.74 0.45
C LEU A 57 -10.63 2.93 1.55
N LEU A 58 -11.12 1.74 1.21
CA LEU A 58 -11.80 0.85 2.15
C LEU A 58 -10.83 0.21 3.17
N LEU A 59 -9.64 -0.21 2.72
CA LEU A 59 -8.66 -0.89 3.56
C LEU A 59 -7.77 0.13 4.28
N SER A 60 -7.64 -0.01 5.60
CA SER A 60 -6.91 0.94 6.45
C SER A 60 -5.44 1.12 6.04
N TYR A 61 -4.78 0.06 5.56
CA TYR A 61 -3.39 0.14 5.12
C TYR A 61 -3.21 1.11 3.95
N THR A 62 -4.18 1.17 3.03
CA THR A 62 -4.13 2.10 1.89
C THR A 62 -4.26 3.55 2.34
N GLN A 63 -5.07 3.83 3.36
CA GLN A 63 -5.15 5.16 3.99
C GLN A 63 -3.84 5.51 4.68
N THR A 64 -3.27 4.55 5.42
CA THR A 64 -1.97 4.73 6.06
C THR A 64 -0.92 5.06 4.99
N MET A 65 -0.81 4.31 3.90
CA MET A 65 0.13 4.60 2.80
C MET A 65 0.05 6.03 2.26
N MET A 66 -1.14 6.66 2.23
CA MET A 66 -1.29 8.05 1.79
C MET A 66 -0.57 9.07 2.69
N ALA A 67 -0.11 8.70 3.89
CA ALA A 67 0.70 9.57 4.76
C ALA A 67 2.01 10.04 4.10
N PHE A 68 2.41 9.51 2.93
CA PHE A 68 3.47 10.11 2.12
C PHE A 68 3.24 11.61 1.85
N LEU A 69 1.98 12.06 1.79
CA LEU A 69 1.62 13.47 1.58
C LEU A 69 2.09 14.38 2.72
N LEU A 70 2.36 13.83 3.90
CA LEU A 70 2.97 14.59 4.99
C LEU A 70 4.41 14.98 4.66
N PHE A 71 5.12 14.15 3.89
CA PHE A 71 6.52 14.37 3.52
C PHE A 71 6.62 15.13 2.19
N ASN A 72 5.81 14.74 1.20
CA ASN A 72 5.73 15.36 -0.12
C ASN A 72 4.26 15.68 -0.47
N PRO A 73 3.78 16.90 -0.18
CA PRO A 73 2.36 17.26 -0.29
C PRO A 73 1.88 17.47 -1.73
N GLU A 74 2.78 17.72 -2.68
CA GLU A 74 2.45 18.01 -4.08
C GLU A 74 3.29 17.16 -5.04
N PRO A 75 3.19 15.82 -4.98
CA PRO A 75 4.02 14.95 -5.81
C PRO A 75 3.65 15.13 -7.29
N GLN A 76 4.66 15.28 -8.15
CA GLN A 76 4.46 15.42 -9.59
C GLN A 76 4.39 14.05 -10.27
N HIS A 77 5.17 13.07 -9.80
CA HIS A 77 5.13 11.71 -10.34
C HIS A 77 5.14 10.65 -9.23
N ILE A 78 4.07 9.84 -9.20
CA ILE A 78 3.89 8.68 -8.33
C ILE A 78 4.09 7.40 -9.15
N LEU A 79 5.04 6.57 -8.76
CA LEU A 79 5.21 5.21 -9.25
C LEU A 79 4.60 4.24 -8.25
N MET A 80 3.78 3.31 -8.70
CA MET A 80 3.18 2.27 -7.87
C MET A 80 3.67 0.91 -8.35
N ILE A 81 4.06 0.05 -7.42
CA ILE A 81 4.48 -1.33 -7.68
C ILE A 81 3.40 -2.23 -7.08
N GLY A 82 2.70 -2.97 -7.92
CA GLY A 82 1.48 -3.70 -7.60
C GLY A 82 0.24 -2.87 -7.91
N LEU A 83 -0.65 -3.40 -8.75
CA LEU A 83 -1.95 -2.80 -9.07
C LEU A 83 -3.01 -3.22 -8.04
N GLY A 84 -3.07 -4.51 -7.71
CA GLY A 84 -4.13 -5.10 -6.90
C GLY A 84 -5.53 -4.74 -7.43
N GLY A 85 -6.45 -4.35 -6.54
CA GLY A 85 -7.76 -3.81 -6.91
C GLY A 85 -7.74 -2.32 -7.32
N GLY A 86 -6.56 -1.70 -7.42
CA GLY A 86 -6.37 -0.34 -7.87
C GLY A 86 -6.84 0.75 -6.91
N SER A 87 -7.03 0.46 -5.62
CA SER A 87 -7.54 1.44 -4.65
C SER A 87 -6.64 2.69 -4.55
N LEU A 88 -5.32 2.50 -4.37
CA LEU A 88 -4.36 3.62 -4.34
C LEU A 88 -4.27 4.33 -5.69
N ALA A 89 -4.27 3.57 -6.80
CA ALA A 89 -4.22 4.08 -8.16
C ALA A 89 -5.39 5.03 -8.45
N LYS A 90 -6.62 4.57 -8.19
CA LYS A 90 -7.85 5.37 -8.35
C LYS A 90 -7.86 6.58 -7.42
N TYR A 91 -7.54 6.37 -6.14
CA TYR A 91 -7.58 7.45 -5.15
C TYR A 91 -6.60 8.57 -5.50
N CYS A 92 -5.35 8.24 -5.81
CA CYS A 92 -4.36 9.22 -6.24
C CYS A 92 -4.80 9.92 -7.53
N TYR A 93 -5.31 9.19 -8.53
CA TYR A 93 -5.73 9.77 -9.80
C TYR A 93 -6.85 10.81 -9.64
N ARG A 94 -7.76 10.57 -8.70
CA ARG A 94 -8.90 11.45 -8.37
C ARG A 94 -8.53 12.61 -7.44
N LYS A 95 -7.74 12.35 -6.41
CA LYS A 95 -7.46 13.32 -5.34
C LYS A 95 -6.20 14.16 -5.59
N LEU A 96 -5.31 13.70 -6.48
CA LEU A 96 -4.07 14.39 -6.83
C LEU A 96 -4.07 14.72 -8.34
N PRO A 97 -4.89 15.69 -8.79
CA PRO A 97 -5.09 15.96 -10.22
C PRO A 97 -3.82 16.47 -10.93
N ALA A 98 -2.85 17.01 -10.17
CA ALA A 98 -1.57 17.47 -10.70
C ALA A 98 -0.54 16.33 -10.88
N SER A 99 -0.77 15.15 -10.28
CA SER A 99 0.19 14.05 -10.33
C SER A 99 0.02 13.20 -11.59
N ARG A 100 1.15 12.79 -12.16
CA ARG A 100 1.24 11.63 -13.05
C ARG A 100 1.41 10.36 -12.23
N ILE A 101 0.74 9.29 -12.64
CA ILE A 101 0.72 8.00 -11.97
C ILE A 101 1.12 6.93 -12.97
N THR A 102 2.14 6.15 -12.60
CA THR A 102 2.56 4.95 -13.33
C THR A 102 2.39 3.77 -12.39
N VAL A 103 1.66 2.75 -12.79
CA VAL A 103 1.49 1.50 -12.04
C VAL A 103 2.21 0.39 -12.78
N LEU A 104 3.11 -0.29 -12.09
CA LEU A 104 3.79 -1.49 -12.56
C LEU A 104 3.07 -2.71 -11.98
N GLU A 105 2.60 -3.59 -12.85
CA GLU A 105 1.97 -4.85 -12.47
C GLU A 105 2.61 -5.98 -13.25
N LEU A 106 2.95 -7.07 -12.54
CA LEU A 106 3.61 -8.23 -13.12
C LEU A 106 2.59 -9.24 -13.67
N ASP A 107 1.41 -9.33 -13.07
CA ASP A 107 0.39 -10.28 -13.46
C ASP A 107 -0.64 -9.65 -14.42
N SER A 108 -0.59 -10.06 -15.68
CA SER A 108 -1.55 -9.65 -16.70
C SER A 108 -3.01 -9.97 -16.35
N ASP A 109 -3.28 -11.04 -15.58
CA ASP A 109 -4.63 -11.39 -15.16
C ASP A 109 -5.17 -10.39 -14.13
N VAL A 110 -4.31 -9.81 -13.27
CA VAL A 110 -4.70 -8.68 -12.39
C VAL A 110 -5.06 -7.45 -13.23
N ILE A 111 -4.26 -7.12 -14.25
CA ILE A 111 -4.54 -6.00 -15.17
C ILE A 111 -5.87 -6.22 -15.90
N ASN A 112 -6.18 -7.45 -16.30
CA ASN A 112 -7.45 -7.78 -16.97
C ASN A 112 -8.68 -7.55 -16.09
N LEU A 113 -8.53 -7.52 -14.76
CA LEU A 113 -9.62 -7.20 -13.83
C LEU A 113 -9.87 -5.69 -13.69
N ARG A 114 -9.10 -4.81 -14.35
CA ARG A 114 -9.19 -3.35 -14.17
C ARG A 114 -10.61 -2.81 -14.30
N GLY A 115 -11.36 -3.30 -15.29
CA GLY A 115 -12.73 -2.84 -15.56
C GLY A 115 -13.69 -3.21 -14.44
N LYS A 116 -13.48 -4.36 -13.78
CA LYS A 116 -14.26 -4.77 -12.61
C LYS A 116 -13.98 -3.89 -11.40
N PHE A 117 -12.80 -3.30 -11.29
CA PHE A 117 -12.47 -2.40 -10.18
C PHE A 117 -12.71 -0.92 -10.48
N GLY A 118 -13.21 -0.56 -11.68
CA GLY A 118 -13.42 0.83 -12.08
C GLY A 118 -12.11 1.62 -12.19
N ILE A 119 -11.00 0.94 -12.46
CA ILE A 119 -9.69 1.57 -12.66
C ILE A 119 -9.72 2.30 -14.01
N PRO A 120 -9.28 3.57 -14.09
CA PRO A 120 -9.32 4.34 -15.33
C PRO A 120 -8.47 3.73 -16.44
N ASP A 121 -8.83 4.05 -17.68
CA ASP A 121 -8.00 3.73 -18.84
C ASP A 121 -6.72 4.56 -18.84
N ASN A 122 -5.72 4.10 -19.58
CA ASN A 122 -4.47 4.82 -19.74
C ASN A 122 -4.69 6.16 -20.45
N ASP A 123 -4.16 7.24 -19.88
CA ASP A 123 -4.21 8.61 -20.41
C ASP A 123 -2.89 9.36 -20.17
N THR A 124 -2.87 10.68 -20.37
CA THR A 124 -1.65 11.48 -20.21
C THR A 124 -1.12 11.52 -18.77
N ARG A 125 -1.96 11.26 -17.76
CA ARG A 125 -1.61 11.27 -16.34
C ARG A 125 -1.62 9.89 -15.69
N PHE A 126 -2.24 8.87 -16.28
CA PHE A 126 -2.37 7.54 -15.70
C PHE A 126 -1.92 6.47 -16.68
N GLN A 127 -1.02 5.59 -16.25
CA GLN A 127 -0.54 4.48 -17.06
C GLN A 127 -0.39 3.22 -16.21
N ILE A 128 -0.97 2.12 -16.65
CA ILE A 128 -0.60 0.77 -16.20
C ILE A 128 0.40 0.19 -17.20
N VAL A 129 1.53 -0.29 -16.69
CA VAL A 129 2.59 -0.95 -17.44
C VAL A 129 2.71 -2.37 -16.93
N HIS A 130 2.54 -3.33 -17.84
CA HIS A 130 2.79 -4.74 -17.54
C HIS A 130 4.31 -4.99 -17.56
N ALA A 131 4.92 -5.08 -16.38
CA ALA A 131 6.37 -5.19 -16.23
C ALA A 131 6.76 -5.74 -14.87
N ASP A 132 7.91 -6.41 -14.82
CA ASP A 132 8.63 -6.61 -13.57
C ASP A 132 9.18 -5.26 -13.06
N ALA A 133 8.96 -4.99 -11.77
CA ALA A 133 9.34 -3.71 -11.19
C ALA A 133 10.86 -3.53 -11.12
N ALA A 134 11.64 -4.57 -10.79
CA ALA A 134 13.09 -4.45 -10.70
C ALA A 134 13.70 -4.18 -12.08
N ASP A 135 13.24 -4.89 -13.11
CA ASP A 135 13.68 -4.68 -14.49
C ASP A 135 13.29 -3.28 -15.00
N TYR A 136 12.06 -2.85 -14.74
CA TYR A 136 11.61 -1.51 -15.12
C TYR A 136 12.47 -0.43 -14.44
N LEU A 137 12.67 -0.52 -13.12
CA LEU A 137 13.47 0.44 -12.36
C LEU A 137 14.94 0.48 -12.82
N ALA A 138 15.53 -0.66 -13.20
CA ALA A 138 16.89 -0.72 -13.71
C ALA A 138 17.04 -0.01 -15.07
N GLY A 139 15.98 0.02 -15.88
CA GLY A 139 15.94 0.70 -17.18
C GLY A 139 15.46 2.15 -17.14
N MET A 140 15.03 2.68 -15.99
CA MET A 140 14.49 4.03 -15.88
C MET A 140 15.55 5.10 -16.09
N ASP A 141 15.25 6.04 -16.98
CA ASP A 141 16.05 7.24 -17.28
C ASP A 141 15.53 8.51 -16.58
N HIS A 142 14.38 8.44 -15.95
CA HIS A 142 13.73 9.53 -15.23
C HIS A 142 13.63 9.24 -13.73
N LYS A 143 13.24 10.26 -12.96
CA LYS A 143 13.05 10.18 -11.52
C LYS A 143 11.59 10.38 -11.15
N VAL A 144 11.23 9.87 -9.97
CA VAL A 144 9.87 9.97 -9.42
C VAL A 144 9.90 10.55 -8.01
N ASP A 145 8.80 11.15 -7.58
CA ASP A 145 8.71 11.76 -6.25
C ASP A 145 8.30 10.73 -5.21
N ILE A 146 7.36 9.85 -5.57
CA ILE A 146 6.82 8.83 -4.68
C ILE A 146 6.94 7.47 -5.33
N ILE A 147 7.37 6.48 -4.55
CA ILE A 147 7.21 5.06 -4.89
C ILE A 147 6.27 4.45 -3.85
N LEU A 148 5.11 3.97 -4.28
CA LEU A 148 4.23 3.12 -3.47
C LEU A 148 4.54 1.67 -3.78
N HIS A 149 5.19 0.99 -2.84
CA HIS A 149 5.60 -0.39 -2.96
C HIS A 149 4.59 -1.29 -2.23
N ASP A 150 3.70 -1.92 -3.02
CA ASP A 150 2.60 -2.79 -2.60
C ASP A 150 2.59 -4.12 -3.40
N GLY A 151 3.79 -4.62 -3.74
CA GLY A 151 3.98 -5.80 -4.59
C GLY A 151 3.93 -7.11 -3.80
N PHE A 152 2.74 -7.68 -3.65
CA PHE A 152 2.51 -8.93 -2.92
C PHE A 152 2.29 -10.12 -3.85
N THR A 153 2.74 -11.29 -3.39
CA THR A 153 2.36 -12.62 -3.89
C THR A 153 1.32 -13.23 -2.95
N ALA A 154 0.79 -14.41 -3.29
CA ALA A 154 -0.11 -15.15 -2.41
C ALA A 154 0.49 -15.46 -1.02
N ASP A 155 1.83 -15.47 -0.89
CA ASP A 155 2.54 -15.78 0.34
C ASP A 155 3.13 -14.55 1.05
N GLY A 156 2.78 -13.33 0.62
CA GLY A 156 3.28 -12.09 1.22
C GLY A 156 4.15 -11.27 0.27
N LEU A 157 4.93 -10.34 0.82
CA LEU A 157 5.79 -9.44 0.05
C LEU A 157 6.74 -10.25 -0.85
N ALA A 158 6.77 -9.96 -2.14
CA ALA A 158 7.59 -10.72 -3.09
C ALA A 158 9.08 -10.68 -2.67
N PRO A 159 9.77 -11.83 -2.52
CA PRO A 159 11.16 -11.86 -2.07
C PRO A 159 12.10 -10.98 -2.91
N SER A 160 11.90 -10.95 -4.24
CA SER A 160 12.66 -10.11 -5.17
C SER A 160 12.53 -8.61 -4.87
N LEU A 161 11.35 -8.16 -4.41
CA LEU A 161 11.04 -6.78 -4.07
C LEU A 161 11.43 -6.41 -2.62
N SER A 162 12.02 -7.34 -1.87
CA SER A 162 12.42 -7.12 -0.46
C SER A 162 13.94 -7.13 -0.24
N THR A 163 14.72 -7.15 -1.32
CA THR A 163 16.19 -7.21 -1.30
C THR A 163 16.84 -5.84 -1.11
N GLU A 164 18.08 -5.81 -0.62
CA GLU A 164 18.84 -4.56 -0.53
C GLU A 164 19.07 -3.94 -1.92
N THR A 165 19.37 -4.77 -2.93
CA THR A 165 19.54 -4.34 -4.33
C THR A 165 18.29 -3.64 -4.84
N PHE A 166 17.11 -4.20 -4.60
CA PHE A 166 15.84 -3.60 -5.00
C PHE A 166 15.63 -2.24 -4.32
N TYR A 167 15.83 -2.15 -3.00
CA TYR A 167 15.69 -0.87 -2.31
C TYR A 167 16.71 0.18 -2.78
N ARG A 168 17.93 -0.22 -3.16
CA ARG A 168 18.91 0.68 -3.79
C ARG A 168 18.46 1.16 -5.17
N LEU A 169 17.77 0.33 -5.96
CA LEU A 169 17.14 0.77 -7.21
C LEU A 169 16.06 1.82 -6.93
N CYS A 170 15.16 1.55 -5.98
CA CYS A 170 14.13 2.51 -5.55
C CYS A 170 14.76 3.85 -5.11
N ASN A 171 15.76 3.81 -4.23
CA ASN A 171 16.48 5.02 -3.82
C ASN A 171 17.11 5.74 -5.04
N THR A 172 17.70 5.00 -5.97
CA THR A 172 18.33 5.58 -7.16
C THR A 172 17.33 6.36 -8.00
N VAL A 173 16.14 5.81 -8.27
CA VAL A 173 15.12 6.43 -9.13
C VAL A 173 14.27 7.50 -8.42
N LEU A 174 14.35 7.64 -7.11
CA LEU A 174 13.69 8.75 -6.40
C LEU A 174 14.38 10.10 -6.68
N ASN A 175 13.57 11.16 -6.75
CA ASN A 175 14.03 12.54 -6.68
C ASN A 175 14.66 12.83 -5.31
N ARG A 176 15.41 13.94 -5.21
CA ARG A 176 16.12 14.31 -3.98
C ARG A 176 15.22 14.27 -2.74
N ASP A 177 14.01 14.83 -2.85
CA ASP A 177 13.03 14.85 -1.74
C ASP A 177 11.95 13.77 -1.91
N GLY A 178 12.31 12.69 -2.61
CA GLY A 178 11.42 11.58 -2.88
C GLY A 178 11.27 10.62 -1.70
N VAL A 179 10.12 9.94 -1.66
CA VAL A 179 9.74 9.02 -0.59
C VAL A 179 9.37 7.66 -1.17
N LEU A 180 9.98 6.61 -0.62
CA LEU A 180 9.52 5.24 -0.80
C LEU A 180 8.59 4.88 0.36
N VAL A 181 7.38 4.43 0.02
CA VAL A 181 6.39 3.90 0.95
C VAL A 181 6.29 2.40 0.72
N SER A 182 6.68 1.58 1.68
CA SER A 182 6.57 0.12 1.59
C SER A 182 5.45 -0.38 2.48
N ASN A 183 4.50 -1.11 1.88
CA ASN A 183 3.55 -1.92 2.63
C ASN A 183 4.22 -3.26 2.97
N LEU A 184 4.39 -3.53 4.27
CA LEU A 184 4.91 -4.79 4.76
C LEU A 184 3.82 -5.53 5.53
N TRP A 185 3.87 -6.86 5.55
CA TRP A 185 2.93 -7.69 6.30
C TRP A 185 3.69 -8.86 6.92
N GLY A 186 3.42 -9.13 8.19
CA GLY A 186 4.12 -10.16 8.97
C GLY A 186 4.23 -9.77 10.44
N ASP A 187 4.81 -10.67 11.24
CA ASP A 187 5.12 -10.40 12.64
C ASP A 187 6.43 -9.61 12.82
N ALA A 188 6.88 -9.43 14.06
CA ALA A 188 8.06 -8.63 14.33
C ALA A 188 9.36 -9.22 13.81
N ASP A 189 9.46 -10.54 13.88
CA ASP A 189 10.66 -11.26 13.50
C ASP A 189 10.78 -11.29 11.97
N ASP A 190 9.65 -11.39 11.26
CA ASP A 190 9.59 -11.29 9.81
C ASP A 190 9.95 -9.89 9.29
N LEU A 191 9.47 -8.84 9.97
CA LEU A 191 9.61 -7.46 9.51
C LEU A 191 10.97 -6.85 9.84
N ALA A 192 11.61 -7.24 10.94
CA ALA A 192 12.86 -6.64 11.40
C ALA A 192 14.00 -6.69 10.35
N PRO A 193 14.26 -7.81 9.64
CA PRO A 193 15.26 -7.85 8.57
C PRO A 193 14.97 -6.86 7.42
N VAL A 194 13.71 -6.71 7.05
CA VAL A 194 13.31 -5.79 5.97
C VAL A 194 13.48 -4.34 6.40
N MET A 195 13.04 -3.99 7.60
CA MET A 195 13.21 -2.65 8.16
C MET A 195 14.70 -2.28 8.34
N LYS A 196 15.57 -3.23 8.70
CA LYS A 196 17.03 -3.02 8.75
C LYS A 196 17.63 -2.69 7.38
N ARG A 197 17.17 -3.35 6.32
CA ARG A 197 17.60 -3.04 4.94
C ARG A 197 17.16 -1.63 4.53
N LEU A 198 15.91 -1.27 4.79
CA LEU A 198 15.38 0.07 4.52
C LEU A 198 16.14 1.15 5.30
N TYR A 199 16.37 0.94 6.59
CA TYR A 199 17.16 1.84 7.43
C TYR A 199 18.57 2.09 6.85
N SER A 200 19.24 1.02 6.41
CA SER A 200 20.59 1.09 5.84
C SER A 200 20.62 1.81 4.47
N VAL A 201 19.65 1.54 3.60
CA VAL A 201 19.60 2.11 2.25
C VAL A 201 19.22 3.60 2.24
N PHE A 202 18.45 4.04 3.22
CA PHE A 202 17.93 5.41 3.31
C PHE A 202 18.54 6.22 4.48
N ASP A 203 19.76 5.87 4.88
CA ASP A 203 20.56 6.62 5.86
C ASP A 203 19.77 7.01 7.12
N SER A 204 19.05 6.04 7.72
CA SER A 204 18.21 6.21 8.93
C SER A 204 16.96 7.09 8.82
N ARG A 205 16.64 7.65 7.65
CA ARG A 205 15.48 8.53 7.42
C ARG A 205 14.22 7.73 7.17
N MET A 206 13.74 7.13 8.25
CA MET A 206 12.64 6.17 8.22
C MET A 206 11.57 6.48 9.26
N TRP A 207 10.32 6.32 8.86
CA TRP A 207 9.14 6.36 9.72
C TRP A 207 8.30 5.12 9.46
N TRP A 208 7.47 4.71 10.42
CA TRP A 208 6.53 3.64 10.20
C TRP A 208 5.28 3.76 11.07
N SER A 209 4.21 3.13 10.62
CA SER A 209 2.97 3.00 11.40
C SER A 209 2.29 1.67 11.09
N GLY A 210 1.59 1.12 12.09
CA GLY A 210 0.69 0.00 11.87
C GLY A 210 -0.62 0.47 11.25
N ALA A 211 -1.22 -0.35 10.39
CA ALA A 211 -2.56 -0.09 9.86
C ALA A 211 -3.62 -0.73 10.77
N SER A 212 -4.61 0.07 11.17
CA SER A 212 -5.67 -0.36 12.10
C SER A 212 -6.40 -1.61 11.61
N GLY A 213 -6.56 -2.60 12.49
CA GLY A 213 -7.30 -3.84 12.17
C GLY A 213 -6.58 -4.80 11.23
N SER A 214 -5.26 -4.65 11.05
CA SER A 214 -4.44 -5.53 10.21
C SER A 214 -3.01 -5.67 10.76
N PHE A 215 -2.28 -6.67 10.26
CA PHE A 215 -0.84 -6.81 10.52
C PHE A 215 0.02 -6.02 9.53
N ASN A 216 -0.58 -5.16 8.71
CA ASN A 216 0.18 -4.33 7.79
C ASN A 216 0.98 -3.27 8.55
N ARG A 217 2.24 -3.13 8.17
CA ARG A 217 3.16 -2.10 8.62
C ARG A 217 3.58 -1.28 7.42
N ILE A 218 3.24 -0.01 7.46
CA ILE A 218 3.64 0.92 6.40
C ILE A 218 4.91 1.62 6.83
N VAL A 219 5.95 1.53 6.01
CA VAL A 219 7.25 2.14 6.24
C VAL A 219 7.48 3.24 5.20
N TYR A 220 7.81 4.44 5.66
CA TYR A 220 8.17 5.60 4.84
C TYR A 220 9.66 5.82 4.95
N THR A 221 10.34 5.91 3.82
CA THR A 221 11.77 6.20 3.75
C THR A 221 12.02 7.37 2.82
N ALA A 222 12.73 8.38 3.31
CA ALA A 222 13.00 9.60 2.54
C ALA A 222 14.42 9.57 1.99
N LYS A 223 14.59 9.91 0.70
CA LYS A 223 15.91 10.05 0.09
C LYS A 223 16.65 11.33 0.51
N SER A 224 15.91 12.36 0.90
CA SER A 224 16.47 13.69 1.13
C SER A 224 17.59 13.66 2.15
N ASN A 225 18.70 14.34 1.87
CA ASN A 225 19.81 14.48 2.80
C ASN A 225 19.60 15.64 3.79
N ASP A 226 18.40 16.21 3.83
CA ASP A 226 18.04 17.32 4.69
C ASP A 226 17.45 16.83 6.03
N ASP A 227 18.20 17.04 7.11
CA ASP A 227 17.79 16.69 8.48
C ASP A 227 16.58 17.49 8.97
N THR A 228 16.22 18.58 8.29
CA THR A 228 15.01 19.34 8.64
C THR A 228 13.75 18.50 8.51
N LEU A 229 13.70 17.50 7.63
CA LEU A 229 12.57 16.55 7.55
C LEU A 229 12.39 15.76 8.85
N CYS A 230 13.49 15.38 9.50
CA CYS A 230 13.46 14.70 10.80
C CYS A 230 13.06 15.64 11.96
N GLN A 231 13.14 16.96 11.75
CA GLN A 231 12.78 18.00 12.72
C GLN A 231 11.42 18.65 12.42
N LEU A 232 10.82 18.34 11.27
CA LEU A 232 9.62 19.00 10.79
C LEU A 232 8.40 18.56 11.61
N SER A 233 7.67 19.52 12.16
CA SER A 233 6.33 19.25 12.68
C SER A 233 5.38 18.99 11.52
N LEU A 234 5.03 17.72 11.33
CA LEU A 234 4.07 17.27 10.31
C LEU A 234 2.63 17.68 10.64
N SER A 235 2.35 18.06 11.90
CA SER A 235 1.00 18.33 12.40
C SER A 235 0.25 19.42 11.64
N LYS A 236 0.94 20.50 11.23
CA LYS A 236 0.32 21.56 10.41
C LYS A 236 -0.13 21.05 9.04
N ARG A 237 0.67 20.16 8.43
CA ARG A 237 0.33 19.54 7.14
C ARG A 237 -0.84 18.58 7.28
N ALA A 238 -0.86 17.76 8.34
CA ALA A 238 -1.98 16.86 8.60
C ALA A 238 -3.32 17.60 8.69
N VAL A 239 -3.39 18.69 9.46
CA VAL A 239 -4.62 19.49 9.57
C VAL A 239 -5.09 20.01 8.20
N GLN A 240 -4.17 20.39 7.31
CA GLN A 240 -4.53 20.81 5.95
C GLN A 240 -5.02 19.64 5.09
N LEU A 241 -4.38 18.47 5.19
CA LEU A 241 -4.77 17.29 4.44
C LEU A 241 -6.14 16.75 4.88
N ASP A 242 -6.47 16.83 6.16
CA ASP A 242 -7.79 16.43 6.70
C ASP A 242 -8.97 17.20 6.08
N LEU A 243 -8.72 18.40 5.54
CA LEU A 243 -9.74 19.19 4.85
C LEU A 243 -10.06 18.66 3.44
N HIS A 244 -9.17 17.86 2.85
CA HIS A 244 -9.26 17.43 1.45
C HIS A 244 -9.43 15.91 1.28
N HIS A 245 -9.20 15.16 2.35
CA HIS A 245 -9.23 13.70 2.36
C HIS A 245 -10.27 13.17 3.36
N ASN A 246 -10.84 11.99 3.04
CA ASN A 246 -11.93 11.39 3.82
C ASN A 246 -11.42 10.50 4.98
N PHE A 247 -10.16 10.68 5.41
CA PHE A 247 -9.54 9.98 6.54
C PHE A 247 -8.54 10.93 7.24
N SER A 248 -8.29 10.67 8.53
CA SER A 248 -7.51 11.56 9.39
C SER A 248 -6.00 11.33 9.27
N PHE A 249 -5.28 12.28 8.69
CA PHE A 249 -3.84 12.40 8.75
C PHE A 249 -3.35 12.76 10.14
N CYS A 250 -4.14 13.48 10.95
CA CYS A 250 -3.77 13.73 12.35
C CYS A 250 -3.64 12.40 13.12
N ASP A 251 -4.60 11.49 12.96
CA ASP A 251 -4.56 10.16 13.58
C ASP A 251 -3.37 9.34 13.06
N LEU A 252 -2.99 9.51 11.79
CA LEU A 252 -1.81 8.86 11.21
C LEU A 252 -0.50 9.38 11.82
N ILE A 253 -0.41 10.68 12.10
CA ILE A 253 0.75 11.27 12.79
C ILE A 253 0.87 10.72 14.20
N ASP A 254 -0.23 10.62 14.95
CA ASP A 254 -0.20 10.18 16.35
C ASP A 254 0.32 8.75 16.50
N ARG A 255 0.17 7.93 15.46
CA ARG A 255 0.70 6.56 15.40
C ARG A 255 2.05 6.43 14.69
N LEU A 256 2.64 7.52 14.24
CA LEU A 256 3.86 7.50 13.44
C LEU A 256 5.09 7.37 14.35
N GLN A 257 5.85 6.30 14.15
CA GLN A 257 7.14 6.09 14.78
C GLN A 257 8.26 6.47 13.82
N THR A 258 9.48 6.68 14.32
CA THR A 258 10.62 7.12 13.50
C THR A 258 11.95 6.55 13.95
N ALA A 259 12.87 6.36 13.01
CA ALA A 259 14.28 6.05 13.24
C ALA A 259 15.19 7.27 13.04
N CYS A 260 14.64 8.42 12.62
CA CYS A 260 15.37 9.67 12.50
C CYS A 260 16.12 10.00 13.81
N GLY A 261 17.42 10.29 13.67
CA GLY A 261 18.28 10.65 14.79
C GLY A 261 18.62 9.51 15.76
N LYS A 262 18.21 8.26 15.46
CA LYS A 262 18.51 7.08 16.29
C LYS A 262 19.71 6.32 15.74
N SER A 263 20.60 5.91 16.64
CA SER A 263 21.67 4.96 16.36
C SER A 263 21.11 3.61 15.92
N ARG A 264 21.96 2.79 15.31
CA ARG A 264 21.58 1.42 14.92
C ARG A 264 21.09 0.59 16.10
N ALA A 265 21.75 0.67 17.25
CA ALA A 265 21.36 -0.08 18.44
C ALA A 265 19.98 0.33 18.97
N GLU A 266 19.70 1.65 19.01
CA GLU A 266 18.38 2.17 19.41
C GLU A 266 17.30 1.76 18.41
N PHE A 267 17.60 1.84 17.11
CA PHE A 267 16.68 1.36 16.08
C PHE A 267 16.40 -0.14 16.22
N GLU A 268 17.42 -0.97 16.42
CA GLU A 268 17.26 -2.42 16.57
C GLU A 268 16.44 -2.80 17.81
N ALA A 269 16.58 -2.05 18.90
CA ALA A 269 15.74 -2.23 20.09
C ALA A 269 14.25 -1.93 19.79
N ILE A 270 13.96 -0.87 19.04
CA ILE A 270 12.58 -0.46 18.73
C ILE A 270 11.96 -1.37 17.65
N ALA A 271 12.75 -1.71 16.62
CA ALA A 271 12.31 -2.58 15.55
C ALA A 271 12.02 -4.01 16.02
N GLY A 272 12.70 -4.47 17.09
CA GLY A 272 12.56 -5.83 17.64
C GLY A 272 11.64 -5.97 18.87
N ASN A 273 11.62 -5.03 19.82
CA ASN A 273 10.95 -5.24 21.11
C ASN A 273 9.56 -4.61 21.28
N ASP A 274 9.06 -3.80 20.34
CA ASP A 274 7.85 -3.01 20.60
C ASP A 274 6.86 -2.97 19.43
N MET A 275 6.68 -4.11 18.76
CA MET A 275 5.63 -4.23 17.74
C MET A 275 4.24 -4.55 18.30
N HIS A 276 4.16 -5.12 19.51
CA HIS A 276 2.90 -5.57 20.11
C HIS A 276 2.26 -4.56 21.06
N THR A 277 3.03 -3.69 21.72
CA THR A 277 2.55 -2.95 22.90
C THR A 277 1.80 -1.64 22.58
N ALA A 278 1.67 -1.24 21.31
CA ALA A 278 0.90 -0.05 20.92
C ALA A 278 -0.57 -0.34 20.54
N PHE A 279 -0.99 -1.61 20.44
CA PHE A 279 -2.35 -1.97 20.01
C PHE A 279 -3.33 -2.30 21.14
N MET A 280 -2.86 -2.45 22.39
CA MET A 280 -3.73 -2.76 23.54
C MET A 280 -4.08 -1.57 24.44
N GLN A 281 -3.64 -0.35 24.14
CA GLN A 281 -3.98 0.85 24.94
C GLN A 281 -5.02 1.78 24.31
N ALA A 282 -5.67 1.38 23.22
CA ALA A 282 -6.77 2.12 22.60
C ALA A 282 -8.13 1.41 22.76
N ALA A 283 -8.39 0.83 23.93
CA ALA A 283 -9.76 0.56 24.36
C ALA A 283 -10.14 1.65 25.38
N PRO A 284 -11.25 2.40 25.19
CA PRO A 284 -11.81 3.16 26.29
C PRO A 284 -12.14 2.16 27.40
N GLN A 285 -11.53 2.33 28.57
CA GLN A 285 -12.15 1.79 29.78
C GLN A 285 -13.34 2.69 30.07
N ASP A 286 -14.51 2.24 29.64
CA ASP A 286 -15.78 2.87 29.98
C ASP A 286 -15.91 2.93 31.51
N ALA A 287 -16.34 4.11 31.97
CA ALA A 287 -16.82 4.38 33.32
C ALA A 287 -18.29 3.94 33.46
#